data_AF-A0A938LW37-F1
#
_entry.id   AF-A0A938LW37-F1
#
_cell.length_a   1.000
_cell.length_b   1.000
_cell.length_c   1.000
_cell.angle_alpha   90.00
_cell.angle_beta   90.00
_cell.angle_gamma   90.00
#
_symmetry.space_group_name_H-M   'P 1'
#
loop_
_entity.id
_entity.type
_entity.pdbx_description
1 polymer ?
#
loop_
_entity_poly.entity_id
_entity_poly.type
_entity_poly.pdbx_seq_one_letter_code
_entity_poly.pdbx_strand_id
1 'polypeptide(L)'
;MNHVERLRAVLGFQSVDRLPRWEWAMWWDQTIARWHGEGLPRRCGSVFEIAQYFGLDPYMQFWFSTTETTIEATQHHVEGIVANMDDYLAVRPRLYPPHEAAIESMRPWAERQGRGEAVVWITFEGWFWFPRTLMNSERLMYAFYDQPELVHRINQDLTDYHVRTLHQIAQVCVPTFMTFAEDMSYNHGPMISRAVFDEFLAPYYRQLLPLVRELDIIPIVDTDGDVTRLVPWLQDVGIWGVLPLERQAGVDGMQLRRSFPDLRMIGHYDKMVMNRGEAA
;
A
#
# COMPACT_ATOMS: atom_id res chain seq x y z
N MET A 1 17.47 -18.36 6.07
CA MET A 1 17.23 -17.27 5.09
C MET A 1 17.25 -15.94 5.83
N ASN A 2 17.67 -14.85 5.20
CA ASN A 2 17.50 -13.50 5.78
C ASN A 2 16.05 -13.00 5.58
N HIS A 3 15.71 -11.82 6.12
CA HIS A 3 14.33 -11.30 6.10
C HIS A 3 13.82 -11.02 4.67
N VAL A 4 14.68 -10.47 3.82
CA VAL A 4 14.36 -10.10 2.44
C VAL A 4 14.21 -11.35 1.55
N GLU A 5 15.15 -12.30 1.66
CA GLU A 5 15.10 -13.59 0.98
C GLU A 5 13.82 -14.35 1.33
N ARG A 6 13.45 -14.37 2.62
CA ARG A 6 12.24 -15.07 3.08
C ARG A 6 10.98 -14.45 2.48
N LEU A 7 10.87 -13.12 2.49
CA LEU A 7 9.71 -12.46 1.89
C LEU A 7 9.63 -12.73 0.38
N ARG A 8 10.72 -12.52 -0.36
CA ARG A 8 10.76 -12.76 -1.81
C ARG A 8 10.44 -14.22 -2.15
N ALA A 9 10.93 -15.17 -1.37
CA ALA A 9 10.62 -16.59 -1.55
C ALA A 9 9.15 -16.89 -1.29
N VAL A 10 8.54 -16.38 -0.21
CA VAL A 10 7.10 -16.58 0.05
C VAL A 10 6.25 -15.99 -1.07
N LEU A 11 6.53 -14.74 -1.47
CA LEU A 11 5.80 -14.07 -2.56
C LEU A 11 6.11 -14.67 -3.94
N GLY A 12 7.21 -15.40 -4.07
CA GLY A 12 7.62 -16.14 -5.26
C GLY A 12 7.22 -17.62 -5.25
N PHE A 13 6.41 -18.06 -4.29
CA PHE A 13 5.96 -19.46 -4.15
C PHE A 13 7.08 -20.49 -3.98
N GLN A 14 8.18 -20.08 -3.34
CA GLN A 14 9.32 -20.92 -3.01
C GLN A 14 9.26 -21.41 -1.56
N SER A 15 9.99 -22.47 -1.26
CA SER A 15 10.12 -22.99 0.11
C SER A 15 10.84 -21.99 1.02
N VAL A 16 10.39 -21.89 2.27
CA VAL A 16 11.00 -21.02 3.30
C VAL A 16 11.28 -21.78 4.58
N ASP A 17 12.23 -21.27 5.38
CA ASP A 17 12.55 -21.80 6.72
C ASP A 17 11.40 -21.58 7.73
N ARG A 18 10.66 -20.48 7.57
CA ARG A 18 9.39 -20.15 8.23
C ARG A 18 8.66 -19.08 7.44
N LEU A 19 7.38 -18.85 7.71
CA LEU A 19 6.67 -17.70 7.16
C LEU A 19 7.20 -16.38 7.76
N PRO A 20 7.24 -15.27 6.98
CA PRO A 20 7.41 -13.93 7.51
C PRO A 20 6.35 -13.61 8.56
N ARG A 21 6.75 -12.95 9.64
CA ARG A 21 5.87 -12.49 10.72
C ARG A 21 5.95 -10.97 10.74
N TRP A 22 4.90 -10.33 10.23
CA TRP A 22 4.76 -8.90 10.19
C TRP A 22 3.52 -8.47 10.94
N GLU A 23 3.70 -7.44 11.76
CA GLU A 23 2.61 -6.57 12.16
C GLU A 23 2.67 -5.37 11.23
N TRP A 24 1.69 -5.25 10.33
CA TRP A 24 1.69 -4.24 9.28
C TRP A 24 1.20 -2.89 9.82
N ALA A 25 0.25 -2.90 10.76
CA ALA A 25 -0.25 -1.70 11.37
C ALA A 25 0.72 -1.24 12.47
N MET A 26 1.25 -0.03 12.33
CA MET A 26 2.09 0.56 13.37
C MET A 26 1.34 0.62 14.71
N TRP A 27 2.08 0.56 15.81
CA TRP A 27 1.51 0.69 17.14
C TRP A 27 1.28 2.15 17.49
N TRP A 28 0.13 2.43 18.10
CA TRP A 28 -0.19 3.74 18.65
C TRP A 28 0.88 4.18 19.67
N ASP A 29 1.20 5.47 19.67
CA ASP A 29 2.11 6.11 20.63
C ASP A 29 1.77 5.76 22.09
N GLN A 30 0.48 5.74 22.44
CA GLN A 30 -0.02 5.33 23.75
C GLN A 30 0.31 3.88 24.09
N THR A 31 0.28 2.99 23.09
CA THR A 31 0.62 1.56 23.27
C THR A 31 2.12 1.42 23.53
N ILE A 32 2.96 2.10 22.74
CA ILE A 32 4.42 2.10 22.90
C ILE A 32 4.81 2.70 24.25
N ALA A 33 4.18 3.82 24.65
CA ALA A 33 4.41 4.46 25.94
C ALA A 33 4.08 3.52 27.11
N ARG A 34 2.98 2.77 27.02
CA ARG A 34 2.63 1.74 28.00
C ARG A 34 3.68 0.63 28.05
N TRP A 35 4.07 0.09 26.89
CA TRP A 35 5.08 -0.97 26.81
C TRP A 35 6.43 -0.57 27.40
N HIS A 36 6.85 0.69 27.27
CA HIS A 36 8.04 1.18 27.95
C HIS A 36 7.94 1.13 29.48
N GLY A 37 6.74 1.30 30.03
CA GLY A 37 6.46 1.07 31.45
C GLY A 37 6.45 -0.41 31.85
N GLU A 38 6.20 -1.30 30.90
CA GLU A 38 6.08 -2.76 31.09
C GLU A 38 7.37 -3.53 30.75
N GLY A 39 8.44 -2.86 30.31
CA GLY A 39 9.77 -3.45 30.10
C GLY A 39 10.36 -3.33 28.70
N LEU A 40 9.65 -2.71 27.74
CA LEU A 40 10.21 -2.42 26.42
C LEU A 40 11.37 -1.40 26.56
N PRO A 41 12.59 -1.72 26.09
CA PRO A 41 13.74 -0.83 26.20
C PRO A 41 13.48 0.56 25.59
N ARG A 42 13.93 1.63 26.24
CA ARG A 42 13.73 3.02 25.77
C ARG A 42 14.35 3.31 24.39
N ARG A 43 15.30 2.49 23.95
CA ARG A 43 15.89 2.57 22.59
C ARG A 43 14.93 2.09 21.49
N CYS A 44 13.88 1.34 21.83
CA CYS A 44 12.92 0.82 20.87
C CYS A 44 11.83 1.86 20.61
N GLY A 45 12.12 2.84 19.76
CA GLY A 45 11.23 3.97 19.47
C GLY A 45 10.51 3.90 18.13
N SER A 46 10.99 3.11 17.18
CA SER A 46 10.35 2.93 15.87
C SER A 46 9.82 1.51 15.68
N VAL A 47 8.98 1.35 14.65
CA VAL A 47 8.48 0.04 14.20
C VAL A 47 9.61 -0.97 14.00
N PHE A 48 10.77 -0.53 13.51
CA PHE A 48 11.91 -1.40 13.25
C PHE A 48 12.51 -1.98 14.53
N GLU A 49 12.84 -1.15 15.52
CA GLU A 49 13.44 -1.65 16.77
C GLU A 49 12.44 -2.49 17.58
N ILE A 50 11.16 -2.14 17.52
CA ILE A 50 10.08 -2.88 18.19
C ILE A 50 9.89 -4.25 17.53
N ALA A 51 9.86 -4.31 16.19
CA ALA A 51 9.79 -5.57 15.45
C ALA A 51 10.97 -6.49 15.80
N GLN A 52 12.19 -5.95 15.84
CA GLN A 52 13.38 -6.71 16.27
C GLN A 52 13.26 -7.22 17.70
N TYR A 53 12.79 -6.39 18.63
CA TYR A 53 12.64 -6.76 20.04
C TYR A 53 11.68 -7.94 20.23
N PHE A 54 10.56 -7.95 19.50
CA PHE A 54 9.56 -9.04 19.55
C PHE A 54 9.90 -10.23 18.62
N GLY A 55 11.03 -10.20 17.90
CA GLY A 55 11.42 -11.27 16.98
C GLY A 55 10.54 -11.38 15.72
N LEU A 56 9.87 -10.29 15.35
CA LEU A 56 9.18 -10.14 14.08
C LEU A 56 10.20 -9.90 12.94
N ASP A 57 9.79 -10.07 11.69
CA ASP A 57 10.62 -9.69 10.55
C ASP A 57 10.63 -8.16 10.44
N PRO A 58 11.79 -7.47 10.55
CA PRO A 58 11.81 -6.01 10.53
C PRO A 58 11.53 -5.45 9.14
N TYR A 59 10.84 -4.31 9.08
CA TYR A 59 10.61 -3.56 7.87
C TYR A 59 10.68 -2.05 8.13
N MET A 60 10.80 -1.29 7.04
CA MET A 60 10.57 0.15 7.03
C MET A 60 9.70 0.51 5.84
N GLN A 61 8.61 1.24 6.10
CA GLN A 61 7.67 1.71 5.09
C GLN A 61 7.89 3.21 4.84
N PHE A 62 7.85 3.61 3.58
CA PHE A 62 7.83 5.01 3.16
C PHE A 62 6.55 5.29 2.37
N TRP A 63 5.69 6.13 2.93
CA TRP A 63 4.47 6.57 2.26
C TRP A 63 4.73 7.87 1.51
N PHE A 64 4.54 7.91 0.19
CA PHE A 64 4.74 9.13 -0.59
C PHE A 64 3.40 9.83 -0.79
N SER A 65 3.11 10.79 0.10
CA SER A 65 1.88 11.58 0.09
C SER A 65 1.80 12.49 -1.14
N THR A 66 0.59 12.71 -1.64
CA THR A 66 0.29 13.67 -2.71
C THR A 66 0.02 15.09 -2.19
N THR A 67 -0.10 15.26 -0.88
CA THR A 67 -0.42 16.55 -0.23
C THR A 67 0.65 17.03 0.74
N GLU A 68 1.47 16.13 1.27
CA GLU A 68 2.51 16.44 2.26
C GLU A 68 3.89 15.98 1.80
N THR A 69 4.93 16.67 2.24
CA THR A 69 6.34 16.31 2.01
C THR A 69 6.83 15.21 2.97
N THR A 70 6.01 14.83 3.94
CA THR A 70 6.31 13.87 5.00
C THR A 70 5.89 12.46 4.60
N ILE A 71 6.55 11.46 5.21
CA ILE A 71 6.30 10.03 5.02
C ILE A 71 5.45 9.40 6.12
N GLU A 72 5.01 10.21 7.09
CA GLU A 72 4.13 9.74 8.15
C GLU A 72 2.77 9.41 7.54
N ALA A 73 2.23 8.24 7.85
CA ALA A 73 0.90 7.84 7.41
C ALA A 73 -0.16 8.61 8.22
N THR A 74 -0.31 9.90 7.92
CA THR A 74 -1.37 10.75 8.46
C THR A 74 -2.59 10.61 7.54
N GLN A 75 -3.66 9.98 8.02
CA GLN A 75 -4.95 10.02 7.34
C GLN A 75 -5.45 11.48 7.33
N HIS A 76 -5.45 12.11 6.16
CA HIS A 76 -5.85 13.49 6.01
C HIS A 76 -7.36 13.64 5.85
N HIS A 77 -7.92 14.65 6.52
CA HIS A 77 -9.31 15.09 6.40
C HIS A 77 -9.55 16.04 5.22
N VAL A 78 -8.74 15.97 4.16
CA VAL A 78 -9.00 16.73 2.92
C VAL A 78 -9.99 15.92 2.09
N GLU A 79 -11.25 15.89 2.52
CA GLU A 79 -12.31 15.20 1.79
C GLU A 79 -13.22 16.18 1.07
N GLY A 80 -13.42 15.94 -0.24
CA GLY A 80 -14.53 16.56 -0.99
C GLY A 80 -14.34 18.01 -1.43
N ILE A 81 -13.11 18.51 -1.47
CA ILE A 81 -12.78 19.89 -1.87
C ILE A 81 -12.85 20.15 -3.38
N VAL A 82 -12.89 19.09 -4.21
CA VAL A 82 -12.99 19.19 -5.67
C VAL A 82 -14.40 18.80 -6.12
N ALA A 83 -15.14 19.73 -6.73
CA ALA A 83 -16.43 19.43 -7.35
C ALA A 83 -16.37 19.31 -8.87
N ASN A 84 -15.44 20.04 -9.50
CA ASN A 84 -15.29 20.13 -10.96
C ASN A 84 -13.84 20.42 -11.38
N MET A 85 -13.62 20.58 -12.69
CA MET A 85 -12.29 20.87 -13.27
C MET A 85 -11.66 22.17 -12.75
N ASP A 86 -12.43 23.23 -12.58
CA ASP A 86 -11.89 24.51 -12.11
C ASP A 86 -11.40 24.40 -10.66
N ASP A 87 -12.15 23.70 -9.80
CA ASP A 87 -11.72 23.41 -8.43
C ASP A 87 -10.42 22.59 -8.42
N TYR A 88 -10.35 21.54 -9.26
CA TYR A 88 -9.15 20.72 -9.36
C TYR A 88 -7.94 21.54 -9.80
N LEU A 89 -8.08 22.36 -10.85
CA LEU A 89 -6.99 23.22 -11.33
C LEU A 89 -6.58 24.27 -10.29
N ALA A 90 -7.51 24.76 -9.46
CA ALA A 90 -7.22 25.68 -8.38
C ALA A 90 -6.39 25.04 -7.24
N VAL A 91 -6.64 23.77 -6.91
CA VAL A 91 -5.91 23.06 -5.84
C VAL A 91 -4.64 22.38 -6.33
N ARG A 92 -4.57 21.99 -7.62
CA ARG A 92 -3.45 21.27 -8.24
C ARG A 92 -2.06 21.83 -7.93
N PRO A 93 -1.80 23.15 -7.89
CA PRO A 93 -0.47 23.68 -7.56
C PRO A 93 0.01 23.36 -6.14
N ARG A 94 -0.89 22.93 -5.24
CA ARG A 94 -0.58 22.52 -3.87
C ARG A 94 -0.44 21.01 -3.71
N LEU A 95 -0.70 20.26 -4.78
CA LEU A 95 -0.55 18.81 -4.83
C LEU A 95 0.84 18.44 -5.36
N TYR A 96 1.21 17.18 -5.19
CA TYR A 96 2.43 16.57 -5.71
C TYR A 96 3.71 17.23 -5.18
N PRO A 97 3.86 17.33 -3.84
CA PRO A 97 5.03 17.95 -3.23
C PRO A 97 6.31 17.19 -3.59
N PRO A 98 7.46 17.88 -3.53
CA PRO A 98 8.76 17.27 -3.75
C PRO A 98 9.15 16.39 -2.53
N HIS A 99 9.78 15.24 -2.79
CA HIS A 99 10.07 14.21 -1.78
C HIS A 99 11.57 13.92 -1.60
N GLU A 100 12.47 14.79 -2.04
CA GLU A 100 13.91 14.49 -2.08
C GLU A 100 14.47 14.17 -0.68
N ALA A 101 14.03 14.88 0.36
CA ALA A 101 14.46 14.60 1.74
C ALA A 101 13.98 13.22 2.23
N ALA A 102 12.72 12.87 1.92
CA ALA A 102 12.14 11.57 2.24
C ALA A 102 12.89 10.44 1.50
N ILE A 103 13.15 10.62 0.20
CA ILE A 103 13.87 9.66 -0.63
C ILE A 103 15.31 9.48 -0.13
N GLU A 104 16.02 10.57 0.21
CA GLU A 104 17.38 10.48 0.73
C GLU A 104 17.44 9.73 2.07
N SER A 105 16.41 9.89 2.91
CA SER A 105 16.29 9.14 4.17
C SER A 105 16.17 7.61 3.97
N MET A 106 15.86 7.13 2.77
CA MET A 106 15.84 5.71 2.43
C MET A 106 17.24 5.10 2.30
N ARG A 107 18.30 5.89 2.07
CA ARG A 107 19.67 5.38 1.84
C ARG A 107 20.17 4.39 2.91
N PRO A 108 20.13 4.71 4.22
CA PRO A 108 20.55 3.76 5.24
C PRO A 108 19.68 2.49 5.27
N TRP A 109 18.42 2.58 4.85
CA TRP A 109 17.52 1.42 4.75
C TRP A 109 17.81 0.56 3.53
N ALA A 110 18.21 1.15 2.41
CA ALA A 110 18.69 0.43 1.24
C ALA A 110 19.91 -0.45 1.59
N GLU A 111 20.86 0.08 2.37
CA GLU A 111 22.02 -0.68 2.85
C GLU A 111 21.62 -1.85 3.77
N ARG A 112 20.68 -1.62 4.70
CA ARG A 112 20.13 -2.67 5.58
C ARG A 112 19.40 -3.75 4.78
N GLN A 113 18.63 -3.36 3.77
CA GLN A 113 17.95 -4.29 2.87
C GLN A 113 18.95 -5.11 2.06
N GLY A 114 20.02 -4.50 1.55
CA GLY A 114 21.08 -5.20 0.83
C GLY A 114 21.79 -6.27 1.68
N ARG A 115 21.86 -6.08 3.01
CA ARG A 115 22.35 -7.09 3.97
C ARG A 115 21.27 -8.06 4.44
N GLY A 116 20.02 -7.90 4.01
CA GLY A 116 18.89 -8.74 4.41
C GLY A 116 18.37 -8.50 5.83
N GLU A 117 18.71 -7.37 6.44
CA GLU A 117 18.40 -7.03 7.84
C GLU A 117 16.98 -6.44 8.01
N ALA A 118 16.45 -5.81 6.97
CA ALA A 118 15.13 -5.19 6.96
C ALA A 118 14.57 -5.21 5.54
N VAL A 119 13.26 -5.35 5.42
CA VAL A 119 12.57 -5.11 4.15
C VAL A 119 12.24 -3.63 4.00
N VAL A 120 12.53 -3.04 2.85
CA VAL A 120 12.03 -1.71 2.49
C VAL A 120 10.80 -1.86 1.61
N TRP A 121 9.77 -1.09 1.97
CA TRP A 121 8.49 -1.02 1.30
C TRP A 121 8.13 0.44 1.05
N ILE A 122 7.57 0.75 -0.12
CA ILE A 122 6.99 2.07 -0.43
C ILE A 122 5.50 1.99 -0.70
N THR A 123 4.76 3.05 -0.39
CA THR A 123 3.34 3.17 -0.72
C THR A 123 3.08 4.40 -1.56
N PHE A 124 2.35 4.20 -2.65
CA PHE A 124 1.78 5.23 -3.49
C PHE A 124 0.26 5.22 -3.37
N GLU A 125 -0.38 6.37 -3.52
CA GLU A 125 -1.84 6.43 -3.59
C GLU A 125 -2.35 5.86 -4.91
N GLY A 126 -3.51 5.21 -4.86
CA GLY A 126 -4.15 4.60 -6.01
C GLY A 126 -5.07 5.55 -6.79
N TRP A 127 -5.47 5.11 -7.99
CA TRP A 127 -6.24 5.86 -8.97
C TRP A 127 -7.75 5.88 -8.73
N PHE A 128 -8.23 5.15 -7.73
CA PHE A 128 -9.55 5.29 -7.14
C PHE A 128 -9.49 6.04 -5.82
N TRP A 129 -8.54 5.68 -4.95
CA TRP A 129 -8.37 6.30 -3.64
C TRP A 129 -8.16 7.81 -3.73
N PHE A 130 -7.22 8.26 -4.56
CA PHE A 130 -6.86 9.67 -4.59
C PHE A 130 -7.98 10.58 -5.14
N PRO A 131 -8.63 10.28 -6.28
CA PRO A 131 -9.83 11.01 -6.69
C PRO A 131 -10.93 10.97 -5.63
N ARG A 132 -11.10 9.84 -4.93
CA ARG A 132 -12.10 9.70 -3.86
C ARG A 132 -11.79 10.62 -2.69
N THR A 133 -10.54 10.79 -2.30
CA THR A 133 -10.13 11.77 -1.30
C THR A 133 -10.48 13.19 -1.75
N LEU A 134 -10.09 13.58 -2.97
CA LEU A 134 -10.36 14.93 -3.47
C LEU A 134 -11.86 15.25 -3.63
N MET A 135 -12.64 14.29 -4.11
CA MET A 135 -14.04 14.51 -4.51
C MET A 135 -15.06 14.04 -3.49
N ASN A 136 -14.68 13.17 -2.54
CA ASN A 136 -15.51 12.25 -1.75
C ASN A 136 -16.08 11.07 -2.56
N SER A 137 -16.51 10.03 -1.85
CA SER A 137 -17.02 8.78 -2.44
C SER A 137 -18.24 8.99 -3.33
N GLU A 138 -19.25 9.72 -2.86
CA GLU A 138 -20.50 9.92 -3.61
C GLU A 138 -20.23 10.66 -4.93
N ARG A 139 -19.50 11.77 -4.86
CA ARG A 139 -19.25 12.62 -6.03
C ARG A 139 -18.37 11.91 -7.05
N LEU A 140 -17.38 11.12 -6.62
CA LEU A 140 -16.58 10.32 -7.54
C LEU A 140 -17.43 9.31 -8.32
N MET A 141 -18.42 8.68 -7.68
CA MET A 141 -19.28 7.69 -8.38
C MET A 141 -20.04 8.33 -9.55
N TYR A 142 -20.53 9.56 -9.39
CA TYR A 142 -21.17 10.31 -10.47
C TYR A 142 -20.15 10.83 -11.50
N ALA A 143 -18.97 11.26 -11.04
CA ALA A 143 -17.94 11.85 -11.89
C ALA A 143 -17.42 10.91 -12.98
N PHE A 144 -17.43 9.58 -12.77
CA PHE A 144 -17.11 8.62 -13.83
C PHE A 144 -17.99 8.77 -15.08
N TYR A 145 -19.23 9.27 -14.92
CA TYR A 145 -20.17 9.45 -16.02
C TYR A 145 -20.34 10.92 -16.41
N ASP A 146 -20.45 11.80 -15.42
CA ASP A 146 -20.77 13.21 -15.64
C ASP A 146 -19.52 14.05 -15.94
N GLN A 147 -18.33 13.61 -15.46
CA GLN A 147 -17.07 14.35 -15.55
C GLN A 147 -15.86 13.44 -15.87
N PRO A 148 -15.93 12.59 -16.91
CA PRO A 148 -14.86 11.63 -17.21
C PRO A 148 -13.52 12.32 -17.49
N GLU A 149 -13.53 13.49 -18.13
CA GLU A 149 -12.33 14.29 -18.40
C GLU A 149 -11.62 14.73 -17.11
N LEU A 150 -12.38 15.05 -16.05
CA LEU A 150 -11.82 15.41 -14.75
C LEU A 150 -11.13 14.21 -14.10
N VAL A 151 -11.80 13.05 -14.05
CA VAL A 151 -11.23 11.83 -13.46
C VAL A 151 -9.96 11.43 -14.21
N HIS A 152 -9.98 11.46 -15.55
CA HIS A 152 -8.81 11.18 -16.35
C HIS A 152 -7.67 12.16 -16.10
N ARG A 153 -7.98 13.44 -15.93
CA ARG A 153 -6.98 14.46 -15.65
C ARG A 153 -6.31 14.26 -14.29
N ILE A 154 -7.09 13.99 -13.24
CA ILE A 154 -6.58 13.69 -11.89
C ILE A 154 -5.65 12.47 -11.97
N ASN A 155 -6.12 11.39 -12.58
CA ASN A 155 -5.37 10.14 -12.64
C ASN A 155 -4.11 10.22 -13.50
N GLN A 156 -4.11 11.03 -14.58
CA GLN A 156 -2.89 11.26 -15.36
C GLN A 156 -1.87 12.08 -14.56
N ASP A 157 -2.29 13.16 -13.90
CA ASP A 157 -1.37 13.97 -13.07
C ASP A 157 -0.77 13.14 -11.92
N LEU A 158 -1.57 12.26 -11.29
CA LEU A 158 -1.10 11.31 -10.29
C LEU A 158 -0.07 10.33 -10.87
N THR A 159 -0.32 9.81 -12.09
CA THR A 159 0.60 8.89 -12.76
C THR A 159 1.94 9.55 -13.09
N ASP A 160 1.91 10.76 -13.63
CA ASP A 160 3.11 11.54 -13.96
C ASP A 160 3.94 11.81 -12.71
N TYR A 161 3.25 12.06 -11.59
CA TYR A 161 3.89 12.18 -10.28
C TYR A 161 4.55 10.88 -9.83
N HIS A 162 3.83 9.76 -9.85
CA HIS A 162 4.35 8.45 -9.43
C HIS A 162 5.54 8.00 -10.27
N VAL A 163 5.50 8.20 -11.59
CA VAL A 163 6.62 7.89 -12.50
C VAL A 163 7.85 8.70 -12.11
N ARG A 164 7.70 10.03 -11.91
CA ARG A 164 8.82 10.89 -11.49
C ARG A 164 9.38 10.45 -10.14
N THR A 165 8.52 10.22 -9.16
CA THR A 165 8.91 9.83 -7.80
C THR A 165 9.60 8.46 -7.80
N LEU A 166 9.10 7.48 -8.56
CA LEU A 166 9.72 6.16 -8.70
C LEU A 166 11.13 6.25 -9.30
N HIS A 167 11.32 7.09 -10.32
CA HIS A 167 12.65 7.32 -10.89
C HIS A 167 13.63 7.92 -9.88
N GLN A 168 13.18 8.83 -9.01
CA GLN A 168 14.01 9.40 -7.95
C GLN A 168 14.31 8.37 -6.86
N ILE A 169 13.31 7.59 -6.42
CA ILE A 169 13.47 6.51 -5.44
C ILE A 169 14.52 5.50 -5.92
N ALA A 170 14.41 5.05 -7.18
CA ALA A 170 15.30 4.05 -7.76
C ALA A 170 16.79 4.46 -7.78
N GLN A 171 17.11 5.74 -7.66
CA GLN A 171 18.49 6.23 -7.54
C GLN A 171 19.09 6.03 -6.13
N VAL A 172 18.25 5.85 -5.12
CA VAL A 172 18.65 5.75 -3.71
C VAL A 172 18.38 4.37 -3.13
N CYS A 173 17.22 3.79 -3.44
CA CYS A 173 16.76 2.51 -2.94
C CYS A 173 15.87 1.82 -3.98
N VAL A 174 16.07 0.52 -4.20
CA VAL A 174 15.10 -0.32 -4.89
C VAL A 174 14.34 -1.11 -3.82
N PRO A 175 13.10 -0.75 -3.47
CA PRO A 175 12.32 -1.44 -2.45
C PRO A 175 12.08 -2.91 -2.80
N THR A 176 11.88 -3.76 -1.80
CA THR A 176 11.53 -5.17 -2.06
C THR A 176 10.14 -5.30 -2.67
N PHE A 177 9.20 -4.48 -2.22
CA PHE A 177 7.84 -4.43 -2.75
C PHE A 177 7.25 -3.01 -2.60
N MET A 178 6.16 -2.76 -3.29
CA MET A 178 5.38 -1.53 -3.16
C MET A 178 3.90 -1.83 -3.00
N THR A 179 3.17 -0.90 -2.41
CA THR A 179 1.71 -0.93 -2.38
C THR A 179 1.09 0.27 -3.10
N PHE A 180 -0.07 0.04 -3.69
CA PHE A 180 -1.02 1.09 -4.04
C PHE A 180 -2.09 1.12 -2.96
N ALA A 181 -2.21 2.24 -2.24
CA ALA A 181 -3.31 2.50 -1.32
C ALA A 181 -4.58 2.77 -2.13
N GLU A 182 -5.49 1.81 -2.15
CA GLU A 182 -6.52 1.71 -3.17
C GLU A 182 -7.80 1.04 -2.63
N ASP A 183 -8.36 1.57 -1.53
CA ASP A 183 -9.62 1.06 -0.97
C ASP A 183 -10.80 1.24 -1.94
N MET A 184 -10.97 0.26 -2.82
CA MET A 184 -12.01 0.20 -3.83
C MET A 184 -12.95 -0.98 -3.65
N SER A 185 -12.86 -1.69 -2.52
CA SER A 185 -13.75 -2.80 -2.17
C SER A 185 -14.42 -2.59 -0.80
N TYR A 186 -15.51 -3.32 -0.60
CA TYR A 186 -16.23 -3.43 0.67
C TYR A 186 -16.65 -4.89 0.87
N ASN A 187 -17.42 -5.20 1.93
CA ASN A 187 -17.78 -6.57 2.31
C ASN A 187 -18.52 -7.40 1.22
N HIS A 188 -19.00 -6.79 0.12
CA HIS A 188 -19.67 -7.50 -0.97
C HIS A 188 -18.97 -7.36 -2.33
N GLY A 189 -17.71 -6.91 -2.35
CA GLY A 189 -16.90 -6.81 -3.55
C GLY A 189 -16.45 -5.40 -3.88
N PRO A 190 -16.03 -5.16 -5.14
CA PRO A 190 -15.64 -3.85 -5.64
C PRO A 190 -16.78 -2.83 -5.55
N MET A 191 -16.44 -1.59 -5.22
CA MET A 191 -17.33 -0.42 -5.25
C MET A 191 -17.63 0.06 -6.69
N ILE A 192 -16.76 -0.31 -7.64
CA ILE A 192 -16.88 0.06 -9.05
C ILE A 192 -17.11 -1.16 -9.94
N SER A 193 -17.65 -0.91 -11.13
CA SER A 193 -17.81 -1.95 -12.15
C SER A 193 -16.47 -2.25 -12.83
N ARG A 194 -16.40 -3.41 -13.51
CA ARG A 194 -15.26 -3.76 -14.35
C ARG A 194 -15.00 -2.72 -15.44
N ALA A 195 -16.06 -2.18 -16.05
CA ALA A 195 -15.95 -1.17 -17.10
C ALA A 195 -15.31 0.12 -16.57
N VAL A 196 -15.72 0.58 -15.38
CA VAL A 196 -15.11 1.74 -14.73
C VAL A 196 -13.64 1.47 -14.40
N PHE A 197 -13.30 0.28 -13.91
CA PHE A 197 -11.90 -0.10 -13.69
C PHE A 197 -11.08 -0.05 -15.00
N ASP A 198 -11.58 -0.66 -16.07
CA ASP A 198 -10.90 -0.74 -17.36
C ASP A 198 -10.67 0.63 -18.00
N GLU A 199 -11.58 1.57 -17.80
CA GLU A 199 -11.51 2.93 -18.34
C GLU A 199 -10.69 3.87 -17.46
N PHE A 200 -10.97 3.93 -16.16
CA PHE A 200 -10.46 5.00 -15.29
C PHE A 200 -9.26 4.61 -14.42
N LEU A 201 -8.95 3.32 -14.27
CA LEU A 201 -7.84 2.86 -13.43
C LEU A 201 -6.78 2.10 -14.25
N ALA A 202 -7.20 1.09 -15.01
CA ALA A 202 -6.32 0.18 -15.71
C ALA A 202 -5.29 0.85 -16.65
N PRO A 203 -5.62 1.93 -17.39
CA PRO A 203 -4.64 2.59 -18.25
C PRO A 203 -3.44 3.15 -17.47
N TYR A 204 -3.65 3.59 -16.24
CA TYR A 204 -2.62 4.21 -15.41
C TYR A 204 -1.73 3.19 -14.72
N TYR A 205 -2.32 2.09 -14.24
CA TYR A 205 -1.56 0.89 -13.87
C TYR A 205 -0.61 0.46 -15.00
N ARG A 206 -1.10 0.42 -16.24
CA ARG A 206 -0.31 0.01 -17.42
C ARG A 206 0.83 0.98 -17.76
N GLN A 207 0.76 2.24 -17.36
CA GLN A 207 1.85 3.21 -17.52
C GLN A 207 2.97 2.97 -16.50
N LEU A 208 2.62 2.69 -15.23
CA LEU A 208 3.60 2.60 -14.14
C LEU A 208 4.20 1.20 -13.97
N LEU A 209 3.40 0.14 -14.10
CA LEU A 209 3.81 -1.24 -13.78
C LEU A 209 4.99 -1.77 -14.62
N PRO A 210 5.21 -1.39 -15.89
CA PRO A 210 6.42 -1.77 -16.62
C PRO A 210 7.69 -1.32 -15.89
N LEU A 211 7.74 -0.08 -15.40
CA LEU A 211 8.88 0.47 -14.65
C LEU A 211 9.10 -0.27 -13.33
N VAL A 212 8.01 -0.56 -12.61
CA VAL A 212 8.04 -1.32 -11.35
C VAL A 212 8.63 -2.72 -11.57
N ARG A 213 8.25 -3.39 -12.67
CA ARG A 213 8.76 -4.71 -13.05
C ARG A 213 10.22 -4.69 -13.45
N GLU A 214 10.66 -3.68 -14.20
CA GLU A 214 12.08 -3.51 -14.58
C GLU A 214 12.99 -3.37 -13.35
N LEU A 215 12.47 -2.79 -12.26
CA LEU A 215 13.17 -2.65 -10.99
C LEU A 215 13.07 -3.89 -10.08
N ASP A 216 12.37 -4.95 -10.50
CA ASP A 216 12.09 -6.14 -9.68
C ASP A 216 11.44 -5.82 -8.31
N ILE A 217 10.58 -4.79 -8.31
CA ILE A 217 9.74 -4.42 -7.17
C ILE A 217 8.43 -5.19 -7.30
N ILE A 218 7.98 -5.84 -6.22
CA ILE A 218 6.70 -6.56 -6.21
C ILE A 218 5.54 -5.57 -6.00
N PRO A 219 4.62 -5.38 -6.96
CA PRO A 219 3.44 -4.53 -6.75
C PRO A 219 2.33 -5.28 -6.03
N ILE A 220 1.73 -4.62 -5.03
CA ILE A 220 0.61 -5.12 -4.23
C ILE A 220 -0.46 -4.03 -4.18
N VAL A 221 -1.74 -4.41 -4.19
CA VAL A 221 -2.85 -3.49 -3.94
C VAL A 221 -3.30 -3.61 -2.49
N ASP A 222 -3.36 -2.48 -1.81
CA ASP A 222 -3.92 -2.33 -0.47
C ASP A 222 -5.38 -1.92 -0.60
N THR A 223 -6.29 -2.85 -0.35
CA THR A 223 -7.73 -2.62 -0.39
C THR A 223 -8.42 -3.49 0.66
N ASP A 224 -9.18 -2.83 1.53
CA ASP A 224 -10.05 -3.51 2.48
C ASP A 224 -11.30 -4.11 1.80
N GLY A 225 -11.96 -5.06 2.48
CA GLY A 225 -13.18 -5.72 1.98
C GLY A 225 -12.94 -6.97 1.13
N ASP A 226 -13.99 -7.44 0.44
CA ASP A 226 -13.93 -8.64 -0.40
C ASP A 226 -13.30 -8.35 -1.76
N VAL A 227 -12.06 -8.82 -1.94
CA VAL A 227 -11.28 -8.65 -3.17
C VAL A 227 -11.54 -9.72 -4.22
N THR A 228 -12.35 -10.75 -3.93
CA THR A 228 -12.47 -11.96 -4.77
C THR A 228 -12.78 -11.63 -6.24
N ARG A 229 -13.69 -10.68 -6.48
CA ARG A 229 -14.06 -10.24 -7.83
C ARG A 229 -13.05 -9.28 -8.47
N LEU A 230 -12.22 -8.63 -7.65
CA LEU A 230 -11.20 -7.68 -8.09
C LEU A 230 -9.93 -8.38 -8.57
N VAL A 231 -9.59 -9.56 -8.00
CA VAL A 231 -8.35 -10.28 -8.32
C VAL A 231 -8.11 -10.45 -9.83
N PRO A 232 -9.08 -10.91 -10.65
CA PRO A 232 -8.86 -11.02 -12.10
C PRO A 232 -8.57 -9.68 -12.77
N TRP A 233 -9.15 -8.58 -12.29
CA TRP A 233 -8.97 -7.25 -12.88
C TRP A 233 -7.56 -6.73 -12.60
N LEU A 234 -7.06 -7.00 -11.39
CA LEU A 234 -5.67 -6.71 -11.01
C LEU A 234 -4.69 -7.55 -11.83
N GLN A 235 -4.97 -8.83 -12.03
CA GLN A 235 -4.13 -9.71 -12.85
C GLN A 235 -4.07 -9.25 -14.32
N ASP A 236 -5.16 -8.70 -14.86
CA ASP A 236 -5.19 -8.17 -16.24
C ASP A 236 -4.29 -6.93 -16.45
N VAL A 237 -4.00 -6.17 -15.40
CA VAL A 237 -2.96 -5.11 -15.43
C VAL A 237 -1.60 -5.64 -14.94
N GLY A 238 -1.57 -6.88 -14.47
CA GLY A 238 -0.43 -7.64 -13.98
C GLY A 238 0.04 -7.21 -12.59
N ILE A 239 -0.93 -6.94 -11.72
CA ILE A 239 -0.79 -7.00 -10.28
C ILE A 239 -1.23 -8.37 -9.80
N TRP A 240 -0.38 -8.98 -8.99
CA TRP A 240 -0.59 -10.34 -8.49
C TRP A 240 -0.62 -10.39 -6.98
N GLY A 241 -0.68 -9.25 -6.29
CA GLY A 241 -0.64 -9.17 -4.84
C GLY A 241 -1.76 -8.33 -4.26
N VAL A 242 -2.33 -8.80 -3.15
CA VAL A 242 -3.31 -8.06 -2.35
C VAL A 242 -2.98 -8.10 -0.87
N LEU A 243 -3.30 -7.01 -0.17
CA LEU A 243 -3.32 -6.88 1.29
C LEU A 243 -4.48 -5.93 1.69
N PRO A 244 -4.98 -5.93 2.93
CA PRO A 244 -4.57 -6.76 4.08
C PRO A 244 -5.39 -8.04 4.26
N LEU A 245 -6.36 -8.31 3.38
CA LEU A 245 -7.26 -9.47 3.46
C LEU A 245 -8.00 -9.54 4.80
N GLU A 246 -8.69 -8.45 5.16
CA GLU A 246 -9.34 -8.32 6.47
C GLU A 246 -10.33 -9.48 6.72
N ARG A 247 -10.01 -10.33 7.70
CA ARG A 247 -10.84 -11.49 8.04
C ARG A 247 -12.23 -11.10 8.51
N GLN A 248 -12.38 -9.92 9.15
CA GLN A 248 -13.65 -9.39 9.63
C GLN A 248 -14.61 -9.03 8.48
N ALA A 249 -14.09 -8.73 7.29
CA ALA A 249 -14.91 -8.51 6.10
C ALA A 249 -15.47 -9.81 5.49
N GLY A 250 -15.23 -10.97 6.13
CA GLY A 250 -15.68 -12.28 5.65
C GLY A 250 -14.80 -12.88 4.56
N VAL A 251 -13.65 -12.26 4.26
CA VAL A 251 -12.69 -12.75 3.27
C VAL A 251 -12.09 -14.07 3.76
N ASP A 252 -12.28 -15.14 3.00
CA ASP A 252 -11.62 -16.43 3.24
C ASP A 252 -10.34 -16.51 2.38
N GLY A 253 -9.19 -16.30 3.02
CA GLY A 253 -7.89 -16.37 2.36
C GLY A 253 -7.57 -17.77 1.80
N MET A 254 -8.15 -18.84 2.36
CA MET A 254 -7.98 -20.20 1.84
C MET A 254 -8.82 -20.42 0.58
N GLN A 255 -10.05 -19.87 0.56
CA GLN A 255 -10.86 -19.86 -0.66
C GLN A 255 -10.18 -19.05 -1.77
N LEU A 256 -9.61 -17.88 -1.45
CA LEU A 256 -8.83 -17.08 -2.38
C LEU A 256 -7.63 -17.85 -2.92
N ARG A 257 -6.83 -18.50 -2.05
CA ARG A 257 -5.70 -19.34 -2.49
C ARG A 257 -6.13 -20.46 -3.45
N ARG A 258 -7.26 -21.12 -3.20
CA ARG A 258 -7.77 -22.18 -4.08
C ARG A 258 -8.22 -21.63 -5.43
N SER A 259 -8.87 -20.47 -5.42
CA SER A 259 -9.42 -19.83 -6.63
C SER A 259 -8.33 -19.16 -7.47
N PHE A 260 -7.31 -18.62 -6.82
CA PHE A 260 -6.20 -17.89 -7.42
C PHE A 260 -4.86 -18.41 -6.87
N PRO A 261 -4.37 -19.58 -7.36
CA PRO A 261 -3.17 -20.23 -6.84
C PRO A 261 -1.91 -19.37 -6.91
N ASP A 262 -1.84 -18.41 -7.83
CA ASP A 262 -0.69 -17.52 -8.04
C ASP A 262 -0.87 -16.15 -7.37
N LEU A 263 -1.96 -15.91 -6.65
CA LEU A 263 -2.20 -14.65 -5.93
C LEU A 263 -1.26 -14.56 -4.72
N ARG A 264 -0.45 -13.52 -4.67
CA ARG A 264 0.38 -13.16 -3.52
C ARG A 264 -0.51 -12.50 -2.47
N MET A 265 -0.36 -12.91 -1.22
CA MET A 265 -1.27 -12.51 -0.14
C MET A 265 -0.46 -12.12 1.08
N ILE A 266 -0.72 -10.94 1.62
CA ILE A 266 -0.18 -10.48 2.90
C ILE A 266 -1.37 -10.15 3.81
N GLY A 267 -1.37 -10.72 5.01
CA GLY A 267 -2.43 -10.48 6.02
C GLY A 267 -3.31 -11.72 6.27
N HIS A 268 -4.63 -11.52 6.36
CA HIS A 268 -5.62 -12.54 6.76
C HIS A 268 -5.51 -13.04 8.22
N TYR A 269 -4.72 -12.37 9.06
CA TYR A 269 -4.65 -12.66 10.49
C TYR A 269 -5.90 -12.12 11.22
N ASP A 270 -6.44 -12.90 12.17
CA ASP A 270 -7.58 -12.46 12.98
C ASP A 270 -7.13 -11.59 14.16
N LYS A 271 -7.11 -10.26 13.98
CA LYS A 271 -6.77 -9.34 15.07
C LYS A 271 -7.69 -9.46 16.31
N MET A 272 -8.91 -9.99 16.15
CA MET A 272 -9.88 -10.10 17.25
C MET A 272 -9.55 -11.21 18.25
N VAL A 273 -8.56 -12.06 17.95
CA VAL A 273 -8.07 -13.08 18.90
C VAL A 273 -6.92 -12.60 19.78
N MET A 274 -6.28 -11.46 19.46
CA MET A 274 -5.07 -11.00 20.15
C MET A 274 -5.27 -10.75 21.65
N ASN A 275 -6.48 -10.36 22.08
CA ASN A 275 -6.81 -10.14 23.49
C ASN A 275 -7.28 -11.42 24.22
N ARG A 276 -7.33 -12.57 23.53
CA ARG A 276 -7.91 -13.82 24.05
C ARG A 276 -6.86 -14.84 24.51
N GLY A 277 -5.58 -14.53 24.36
CA GLY A 277 -4.46 -15.38 24.79
C GLY A 277 -4.04 -16.42 23.74
N GLU A 278 -3.03 -17.23 24.08
CA GLU A 278 -2.32 -18.11 23.13
C GLU A 278 -3.19 -19.23 22.52
N ALA A 279 -4.24 -19.66 23.20
CA ALA A 279 -5.10 -20.76 22.74
C ALA A 279 -6.16 -20.36 21.69
N ALA A 280 -6.27 -19.07 21.37
CA ALA A 280 -7.33 -18.49 20.55
C ALA A 280 -7.00 -18.41 19.05
#